data_AF-A0A358HXE1-F1
#
_entry.id   AF-A0A358HXE1-F1
#
_cell.length_a   1.000
_cell.length_b   1.000
_cell.length_c   1.000
_cell.angle_alpha   90.00
_cell.angle_beta   90.00
_cell.angle_gamma   90.00
#
_symmetry.space_group_name_H-M   'P 1'
#
loop_
_entity.id
_entity.type
_entity.pdbx_description
1 polymer ?
#
loop_
_entity_poly.entity_id
_entity_poly.type
_entity_poly.pdbx_seq_one_letter_code
_entity_poly.pdbx_strand_id
1 'polypeptide(L)'
;MSLRQQALAAQKSKATFVGSIAVVLWAFLALFTTEVGTIPPFQLISLCFTVAAVFSFVSIIVRGKSVLRVLSQPLGAWLLGVGGLFGYHFFYFVALANAPAVEASLIAYLWPLLIVLFSALLPTETLHWYHVAGAVLGLGGATLLVTKGHGLAFEPEYGFGYGAAIVCALIWSAYSVLNRRYGAVPVEAVCGFCSGAAALGFATHWGAENWVSPD
;
A
#
# COMPACT_ATOMS: atom_id res chain seq x y z
N MET A 1 22.97 29.42 -6.25
CA MET A 1 22.08 28.45 -5.56
C MET A 1 22.60 28.30 -4.13
N SER A 2 21.78 28.54 -3.11
CA SER A 2 22.28 28.53 -1.72
C SER A 2 22.53 27.10 -1.22
N LEU A 3 23.45 26.92 -0.26
CA LEU A 3 23.77 25.61 0.34
C LEU A 3 22.50 24.89 0.87
N ARG A 4 21.51 25.65 1.35
CA ARG A 4 20.21 25.14 1.79
C ARG A 4 19.38 24.56 0.63
N GLN A 5 19.42 25.19 -0.55
CA GLN A 5 18.75 24.69 -1.75
C GLN A 5 19.40 23.41 -2.28
N GLN A 6 20.73 23.32 -2.22
CA GLN A 6 21.46 22.10 -2.61
C GLN A 6 21.15 20.93 -1.66
N ALA A 7 21.11 21.18 -0.34
CA ALA A 7 20.74 20.18 0.64
C ALA A 7 19.29 19.66 0.46
N LEU A 8 18.35 20.57 0.20
CA LEU A 8 16.94 20.21 -0.06
C LEU A 8 16.80 19.39 -1.36
N ALA A 9 17.53 19.76 -2.42
CA ALA A 9 17.52 19.01 -3.69
C ALA A 9 18.12 17.61 -3.53
N ALA A 10 19.24 17.48 -2.80
CA ALA A 10 19.86 16.20 -2.50
C ALA A 10 18.95 15.29 -1.65
N GLN A 11 18.25 15.86 -0.67
CA GLN A 11 17.28 15.12 0.16
C GLN A 11 16.09 14.62 -0.65
N LYS A 12 15.55 15.44 -1.57
CA LYS A 12 14.49 15.03 -2.50
C LYS A 12 14.96 13.89 -3.41
N SER A 13 16.15 13.99 -3.99
CA SER A 13 16.73 12.95 -4.85
C SER A 13 16.88 11.61 -4.10
N LYS A 14 17.40 11.64 -2.87
CA LYS A 14 17.49 10.44 -2.01
C LYS A 14 16.11 9.84 -1.71
N ALA A 15 15.12 10.67 -1.37
CA ALA A 15 13.76 10.21 -1.10
C ALA A 15 13.12 9.55 -2.33
N THR A 16 13.30 10.13 -3.52
CA THR A 16 12.84 9.53 -4.78
C THR A 16 13.53 8.22 -5.07
N PHE A 17 14.86 8.13 -4.88
CA PHE A 17 15.61 6.89 -5.08
C PHE A 17 15.12 5.75 -4.16
N VAL A 18 14.91 6.05 -2.88
CA VAL A 18 14.33 5.08 -1.94
C VAL A 18 12.91 4.67 -2.36
N GLY A 19 12.11 5.62 -2.86
CA GLY A 19 10.80 5.33 -3.44
C GLY A 19 10.88 4.39 -4.66
N SER A 20 11.85 4.57 -5.54
CA SER A 20 12.08 3.68 -6.69
C SER A 20 12.45 2.25 -6.25
N ILE A 21 13.24 2.10 -5.18
CA ILE A 21 13.55 0.78 -4.62
C ILE A 21 12.26 0.08 -4.17
N ALA A 22 11.31 0.80 -3.56
CA ALA A 22 10.04 0.21 -3.14
C ALA A 22 9.26 -0.38 -4.33
N VAL A 23 9.28 0.28 -5.49
CA VAL A 23 8.65 -0.24 -6.72
C VAL A 23 9.33 -1.54 -7.20
N VAL A 24 10.67 -1.60 -7.14
CA VAL A 24 11.42 -2.82 -7.46
C VAL A 24 11.09 -3.95 -6.49
N LEU A 25 10.98 -3.65 -5.19
CA LEU A 25 10.57 -4.63 -4.18
C LEU A 25 9.15 -5.16 -4.42
N TRP A 26 8.22 -4.32 -4.84
CA TRP A 26 6.88 -4.77 -5.23
C TRP A 26 6.87 -5.66 -6.47
N ALA A 27 7.80 -5.49 -7.41
CA ALA A 27 7.91 -6.38 -8.57
C ALA A 27 8.27 -7.82 -8.15
N PHE A 28 9.07 -8.00 -7.10
CA PHE A 28 9.38 -9.33 -6.55
C PHE A 28 8.22 -9.97 -5.79
N LEU A 29 7.19 -9.20 -5.41
CA LEU A 29 6.03 -9.73 -4.69
C LEU A 29 5.36 -10.86 -5.48
N ALA A 30 5.15 -10.67 -6.78
CA ALA A 30 4.51 -11.68 -7.62
C ALA A 30 5.29 -13.01 -7.62
N LEU A 31 6.62 -12.95 -7.67
CA LEU A 31 7.50 -14.13 -7.63
C LEU A 31 7.38 -14.88 -6.29
N PHE A 32 7.37 -14.15 -5.17
CA PHE A 32 7.28 -14.80 -3.87
C PHE A 32 5.86 -15.29 -3.54
N THR A 33 4.82 -14.56 -3.97
CA THR A 33 3.43 -14.94 -3.76
C THR A 33 3.09 -16.25 -4.47
N THR A 34 3.68 -16.54 -5.63
CA THR A 34 3.48 -17.83 -6.31
C THR A 34 4.09 -18.99 -5.54
N GLU A 35 5.23 -18.79 -4.88
CA GLU A 35 5.89 -19.83 -4.06
C GLU A 35 5.13 -20.13 -2.77
N VAL A 36 4.46 -19.12 -2.18
CA VAL A 36 3.68 -19.28 -0.93
C VAL A 36 2.18 -19.42 -1.16
N GLY A 37 1.75 -19.82 -2.37
CA GLY A 37 0.34 -19.83 -2.77
C GLY A 37 -0.58 -20.75 -1.95
N THR A 38 -0.03 -21.63 -1.13
CA THR A 38 -0.78 -22.50 -0.20
C THR A 38 -1.14 -21.79 1.11
N ILE A 39 -0.46 -20.68 1.45
CA ILE A 39 -0.71 -19.94 2.68
C ILE A 39 -1.91 -19.00 2.46
N PRO A 40 -2.92 -19.04 3.35
CA PRO A 40 -4.08 -18.15 3.27
C PRO A 40 -3.69 -16.67 3.27
N PRO A 41 -4.42 -15.81 2.54
CA PRO A 41 -4.03 -14.43 2.33
C PRO A 41 -3.97 -13.59 3.63
N PHE A 42 -4.91 -13.71 4.56
CA PHE A 42 -4.83 -12.97 5.83
C PHE A 42 -3.74 -13.50 6.75
N GLN A 43 -3.47 -14.80 6.72
CA GLN A 43 -2.30 -15.39 7.40
C GLN A 43 -1.00 -14.78 6.89
N LEU A 44 -0.81 -14.79 5.57
CA LEU A 44 0.40 -14.30 4.92
C LEU A 44 0.65 -12.83 5.27
N ILE A 45 -0.39 -12.00 5.21
CA ILE A 45 -0.32 -10.59 5.58
C ILE A 45 0.04 -10.40 7.04
N SER A 46 -0.59 -11.15 7.94
CA SER A 46 -0.28 -11.09 9.37
C SER A 46 1.19 -11.39 9.62
N LEU A 47 1.73 -12.44 8.98
CA LEU A 47 3.13 -12.83 9.08
C LEU A 47 4.07 -11.74 8.52
N CYS A 48 3.79 -11.23 7.31
CA CYS A 48 4.59 -10.18 6.68
C CYS A 48 4.64 -8.90 7.54
N PHE A 49 3.50 -8.44 8.05
CA PHE A 49 3.46 -7.25 8.92
C PHE A 49 4.09 -7.51 10.29
N THR A 50 3.99 -8.73 10.83
CA THR A 50 4.70 -9.12 12.06
C THR A 50 6.20 -9.02 11.86
N VAL A 51 6.74 -9.58 10.77
CA VAL A 51 8.16 -9.48 10.44
C VAL A 51 8.57 -8.02 10.28
N ALA A 52 7.81 -7.22 9.53
CA ALA A 52 8.08 -5.79 9.36
C ALA A 52 8.07 -5.02 10.70
N ALA A 53 7.14 -5.35 11.60
CA ALA A 53 7.07 -4.77 12.94
C ALA A 53 8.31 -5.15 13.76
N VAL A 54 8.68 -6.43 13.80
CA VAL A 54 9.87 -6.92 14.52
C VAL A 54 11.13 -6.21 14.04
N PHE A 55 11.39 -6.15 12.73
CA PHE A 55 12.55 -5.43 12.20
C PHE A 55 12.54 -3.95 12.57
N SER A 56 11.37 -3.32 12.54
CA SER A 56 11.22 -1.92 12.92
C SER A 56 11.48 -1.70 14.42
N PHE A 57 10.97 -2.57 15.30
CA PHE A 57 11.27 -2.52 16.75
C PHE A 57 12.75 -2.73 17.04
N VAL A 58 13.38 -3.72 16.41
CA VAL A 58 14.82 -3.98 16.56
C VAL A 58 15.63 -2.75 16.15
N SER A 59 15.29 -2.12 15.02
CA SER A 59 15.94 -0.90 14.55
C SER A 59 15.82 0.26 15.55
N ILE A 60 14.64 0.43 16.18
CA ILE A 60 14.41 1.46 17.22
C ILE A 60 15.29 1.19 18.45
N ILE A 61 15.33 -0.06 18.93
CA ILE A 61 16.09 -0.47 20.10
C ILE A 61 17.59 -0.28 19.86
N VAL A 62 18.12 -0.76 18.73
CA VAL A 62 19.55 -0.63 18.37
C VAL A 62 19.96 0.83 18.25
N ARG A 63 19.06 1.72 17.81
CA ARG A 63 19.31 3.17 17.72
C ARG A 63 19.11 3.91 19.05
N GLY A 64 18.82 3.20 20.15
CA GLY A 64 18.63 3.78 21.48
C GLY A 64 17.40 4.70 21.58
N LYS A 65 16.42 4.55 20.69
CA LYS A 65 15.21 5.38 20.68
C LYS A 65 14.15 4.78 21.62
N SER A 66 13.37 5.65 22.27
CA SER A 66 12.25 5.21 23.11
C SER A 66 11.07 4.75 22.26
N VAL A 67 10.73 3.46 22.36
CA VAL A 67 9.56 2.86 21.70
C VAL A 67 8.26 3.58 22.09
N LEU A 68 8.07 3.86 23.39
CA LEU A 68 6.86 4.53 23.89
C LEU A 68 6.66 5.90 23.25
N ARG A 69 7.74 6.69 23.11
CA ARG A 69 7.68 8.00 22.45
C ARG A 69 7.34 7.87 20.97
N VAL A 70 7.87 6.85 20.31
CA VAL A 70 7.58 6.58 18.89
C VAL A 70 6.13 6.15 18.68
N LEU A 71 5.54 5.38 19.60
CA LEU A 71 4.15 4.92 19.51
C LEU A 71 3.12 5.99 19.94
N SER A 72 3.55 7.01 20.68
CA SER A 72 2.72 8.13 21.13
C SER A 72 2.39 9.10 19.99
N GLN A 73 1.58 8.64 19.04
CA GLN A 73 1.15 9.38 17.86
C GLN A 73 -0.33 9.75 17.93
N PRO A 74 -0.76 10.83 17.25
CA PRO A 74 -2.18 11.19 17.22
C PRO A 74 -3.03 10.05 16.66
N LEU A 75 -4.25 9.90 17.17
CA LEU A 75 -5.17 8.84 16.75
C LEU A 75 -5.40 8.84 15.23
N GLY A 76 -5.46 10.02 14.60
CA GLY A 76 -5.60 10.15 13.16
C GLY A 76 -4.44 9.54 12.35
N ALA A 77 -3.21 9.57 12.87
CA ALA A 77 -2.07 8.89 12.24
C ALA A 77 -2.16 7.38 12.38
N TRP A 78 -2.63 6.89 13.54
CA TRP A 78 -2.90 5.47 13.76
C TRP A 78 -4.00 4.93 12.84
N LEU A 79 -5.13 5.65 12.74
CA LEU A 79 -6.22 5.28 11.85
C LEU A 79 -5.78 5.28 10.39
N LEU A 80 -5.00 6.29 9.99
CA LEU A 80 -4.48 6.36 8.62
C LEU A 80 -3.46 5.24 8.34
N GLY A 81 -2.51 5.02 9.25
CA GLY A 81 -1.47 4.00 9.12
C GLY A 81 -2.04 2.60 9.12
N VAL A 82 -2.72 2.20 10.19
CA VAL A 82 -3.29 0.86 10.32
C VAL A 82 -4.42 0.64 9.32
N GLY A 83 -5.34 1.61 9.19
CA GLY A 83 -6.46 1.51 8.26
C GLY A 83 -6.03 1.53 6.79
N GLY A 84 -4.99 2.29 6.45
CA GLY A 84 -4.41 2.28 5.11
C GLY A 84 -3.70 0.95 4.79
N LEU A 85 -2.84 0.48 5.68
CA LEU A 85 -2.07 -0.74 5.49
C LEU A 85 -2.96 -1.99 5.49
N PHE A 86 -3.79 -2.19 6.51
CA PHE A 86 -4.65 -3.37 6.60
C PHE A 86 -5.87 -3.25 5.67
N GLY A 87 -6.55 -2.09 5.66
CA GLY A 87 -7.79 -1.90 4.91
C GLY A 87 -7.62 -2.09 3.41
N TYR A 88 -6.53 -1.58 2.82
CA TYR A 88 -6.21 -1.82 1.41
C TYR A 88 -6.20 -3.32 1.10
N HIS A 89 -5.44 -4.09 1.87
CA HIS A 89 -5.29 -5.51 1.63
C HIS A 89 -6.57 -6.30 1.90
N PHE A 90 -7.31 -5.93 2.94
CA PHE A 90 -8.61 -6.54 3.24
C PHE A 90 -9.57 -6.42 2.06
N PHE A 91 -9.77 -5.21 1.56
CA PHE A 91 -10.67 -5.00 0.42
C PHE A 91 -10.11 -5.59 -0.88
N TYR A 92 -8.78 -5.66 -1.04
CA TYR A 92 -8.17 -6.35 -2.17
C TYR A 92 -8.50 -7.84 -2.18
N PHE A 93 -8.39 -8.53 -1.03
CA PHE A 93 -8.72 -9.95 -0.93
C PHE A 93 -10.21 -10.22 -1.03
N VAL A 94 -11.05 -9.34 -0.46
CA VAL A 94 -12.50 -9.40 -0.68
C VAL A 94 -12.83 -9.28 -2.18
N ALA A 95 -12.15 -8.39 -2.91
CA ALA A 95 -12.34 -8.26 -4.35
C ALA A 95 -11.93 -9.54 -5.10
N LEU A 96 -10.76 -10.11 -4.79
CA LEU A 96 -10.28 -11.35 -5.41
C LEU A 96 -11.17 -12.57 -5.10
N ALA A 97 -11.84 -12.58 -3.94
CA ALA A 97 -12.77 -13.64 -3.57
C ALA A 97 -14.14 -13.52 -4.26
N ASN A 98 -14.48 -12.34 -4.82
CA ASN A 98 -15.82 -12.04 -5.34
C ASN A 98 -15.84 -11.53 -6.79
N ALA A 99 -14.70 -11.52 -7.47
CA ALA A 99 -14.57 -11.11 -8.88
C ALA A 99 -13.36 -11.77 -9.54
N PRO A 100 -13.34 -11.89 -10.88
CA PRO A 100 -12.19 -12.36 -11.62
C PRO A 100 -10.92 -11.59 -11.26
N ALA A 101 -9.84 -12.31 -10.97
CA ALA A 101 -8.60 -11.72 -10.45
C ALA A 101 -8.02 -10.63 -11.38
N VAL A 102 -8.13 -10.82 -12.70
CA VAL A 102 -7.69 -9.84 -13.71
C VAL A 102 -8.44 -8.52 -13.56
N GLU A 103 -9.77 -8.57 -13.47
CA GLU A 103 -10.63 -7.39 -13.42
C GLU A 103 -10.50 -6.67 -12.08
N ALA A 104 -10.54 -7.42 -10.98
CA ALA A 104 -10.33 -6.88 -9.64
C ALA A 104 -8.96 -6.19 -9.50
N SER A 105 -7.90 -6.81 -10.02
CA SER A 105 -6.55 -6.24 -10.00
C SER A 105 -6.44 -4.99 -10.87
N LEU A 106 -7.09 -4.96 -12.04
CA LEU A 106 -7.10 -3.79 -12.91
C LEU A 106 -7.83 -2.60 -12.29
N ILE A 107 -8.97 -2.85 -11.62
CA ILE A 107 -9.67 -1.82 -10.85
C ILE A 107 -8.79 -1.34 -9.69
N ALA A 108 -8.15 -2.25 -8.95
CA ALA A 108 -7.23 -1.89 -7.87
C ALA A 108 -6.08 -1.02 -8.39
N TYR A 109 -5.55 -1.32 -9.59
CA TYR A 109 -4.52 -0.55 -10.29
C TYR A 109 -4.91 0.89 -10.68
N LEU A 110 -6.11 1.34 -10.36
CA LEU A 110 -6.47 2.76 -10.43
C LEU A 110 -5.73 3.61 -9.37
N TRP A 111 -5.17 2.98 -8.32
CA TRP A 111 -4.50 3.69 -7.24
C TRP A 111 -3.41 4.69 -7.68
N PRO A 112 -2.53 4.47 -8.68
CA PRO A 112 -1.52 5.44 -9.08
C PRO A 112 -2.15 6.68 -9.73
N LEU A 113 -3.17 6.47 -10.57
CA LEU A 113 -3.94 7.56 -11.15
C LEU A 113 -4.64 8.38 -10.06
N LEU A 114 -5.27 7.70 -9.09
CA LEU A 114 -5.90 8.34 -7.94
C LEU A 114 -4.89 9.11 -7.08
N ILE A 115 -3.67 8.60 -6.86
CA ILE A 115 -2.62 9.34 -6.15
C ILE A 115 -2.28 10.64 -6.89
N VAL A 116 -2.13 10.61 -8.22
CA VAL A 116 -1.85 11.81 -9.02
C VAL A 116 -2.99 12.82 -8.89
N LEU A 117 -4.24 12.36 -9.00
CA LEU A 117 -5.43 13.22 -8.89
C LEU A 117 -5.59 13.79 -7.46
N PHE A 118 -5.48 12.95 -6.43
CA PHE A 118 -5.57 13.37 -5.02
C PHE A 118 -4.41 14.27 -4.60
N SER A 119 -3.22 14.10 -5.20
CA SER A 119 -2.10 15.00 -4.95
C SER A 119 -2.38 16.42 -5.44
N ALA A 120 -3.20 16.60 -6.49
CA ALA A 120 -3.65 17.91 -6.96
C ALA A 120 -4.55 18.64 -5.96
N LEU A 121 -5.21 17.90 -5.06
CA LEU A 121 -6.07 18.47 -4.02
C LEU A 121 -5.27 19.01 -2.83
N LEU A 122 -3.95 18.80 -2.80
CA LEU A 122 -3.09 19.34 -1.77
C LEU A 122 -2.74 20.81 -2.08
N PRO A 123 -2.87 21.74 -1.11
CA PRO A 123 -2.65 23.18 -1.32
C PRO A 123 -1.26 23.56 -1.83
N THR A 124 -0.29 22.66 -1.70
CA THR A 124 1.13 22.90 -1.97
C THR A 124 1.60 22.37 -3.32
N GLU A 125 0.73 21.72 -4.09
CA GLU A 125 1.12 21.00 -5.33
C GLU A 125 0.37 21.53 -6.54
N THR A 126 1.07 21.65 -7.66
CA THR A 126 0.50 22.06 -8.95
C THR A 126 0.43 20.86 -9.90
N LEU A 127 -0.79 20.45 -10.25
CA LEU A 127 -1.00 19.36 -11.20
C LEU A 127 -0.76 19.85 -12.62
N HIS A 128 0.28 19.31 -13.25
CA HIS A 128 0.55 19.52 -14.66
C HIS A 128 -0.09 18.42 -15.51
N TRP A 129 -0.50 18.77 -16.73
CA TRP A 129 -1.19 17.86 -17.66
C TRP A 129 -0.37 16.58 -17.96
N TYR A 130 0.96 16.67 -17.98
CA TYR A 130 1.83 15.53 -18.25
C TYR A 130 1.85 14.49 -17.12
N HIS A 131 1.53 14.86 -15.88
CA HIS A 131 1.36 13.88 -14.79
C HIS A 131 0.13 13.01 -15.03
N VAL A 132 -0.98 13.63 -15.46
CA VAL A 132 -2.22 12.93 -15.79
C VAL A 132 -2.01 12.07 -17.02
N ALA A 133 -1.36 12.60 -18.06
CA ALA A 133 -1.04 11.84 -19.26
C ALA A 133 -0.17 10.61 -18.94
N GLY A 134 0.88 10.78 -18.13
CA GLY A 134 1.72 9.66 -17.69
C GLY A 134 0.96 8.60 -16.90
N ALA A 135 0.06 9.01 -16.00
CA ALA A 135 -0.77 8.09 -15.22
C ALA A 135 -1.75 7.32 -16.11
N VAL A 136 -2.40 7.99 -17.07
CA VAL A 136 -3.33 7.36 -18.03
C VAL A 136 -2.58 6.40 -18.96
N LEU A 137 -1.40 6.79 -19.46
CA LEU A 137 -0.55 5.91 -20.28
C LEU A 137 -0.08 4.68 -19.49
N GLY A 138 0.33 4.86 -18.23
CA GLY A 138 0.71 3.76 -17.34
C GLY A 138 -0.45 2.79 -17.07
N LEU A 139 -1.65 3.33 -16.80
CA LEU A 139 -2.85 2.53 -16.63
C LEU A 139 -3.21 1.76 -17.92
N GLY A 140 -3.15 2.42 -19.08
CA GLY A 140 -3.39 1.77 -20.38
C GLY A 140 -2.40 0.64 -20.67
N GLY A 141 -1.12 0.83 -20.33
CA GLY A 141 -0.11 -0.22 -20.40
C GLY A 141 -0.40 -1.40 -19.48
N ALA A 142 -0.82 -1.14 -18.23
CA ALA A 142 -1.24 -2.18 -17.30
C ALA A 142 -2.47 -2.94 -17.82
N THR A 143 -3.48 -2.25 -18.37
CA THR A 143 -4.64 -2.88 -19.00
C THR A 143 -4.22 -3.81 -20.13
N LEU A 144 -3.39 -3.34 -21.06
CA LEU A 144 -2.95 -4.14 -22.20
C LEU A 144 -2.13 -5.38 -21.77
N LEU A 145 -1.29 -5.24 -20.74
CA LEU A 145 -0.49 -6.33 -20.19
C LEU A 145 -1.37 -7.40 -19.54
N VAL A 146 -2.32 -7.00 -18.69
CA VAL A 146 -3.15 -7.93 -17.93
C VAL A 146 -4.19 -8.59 -18.82
N THR A 147 -4.79 -7.87 -19.77
CA THR A 147 -5.76 -8.48 -20.69
C THR A 147 -5.11 -9.34 -21.77
N LYS A 148 -3.79 -9.25 -21.96
CA LYS A 148 -3.04 -9.94 -23.02
C LYS A 148 -3.65 -9.70 -24.42
N GLY A 149 -4.27 -8.54 -24.62
CA GLY A 149 -4.97 -8.19 -25.86
C GLY A 149 -6.40 -8.75 -26.00
N HIS A 150 -6.91 -9.47 -25.01
CA HIS A 150 -8.33 -9.82 -24.92
C HIS A 150 -9.17 -8.63 -24.41
N GLY A 151 -10.48 -8.66 -24.66
CA GLY A 151 -11.41 -7.65 -24.14
C GLY A 151 -11.65 -7.82 -22.63
N LEU A 152 -12.09 -6.74 -21.96
CA LEU A 152 -12.63 -6.79 -20.61
C LEU A 152 -14.15 -7.04 -20.70
N ALA A 153 -14.66 -8.04 -19.97
CA ALA A 153 -16.08 -8.33 -19.87
C ALA A 153 -16.51 -8.13 -18.42
N PHE A 154 -16.87 -6.89 -18.06
CA PHE A 154 -17.38 -6.62 -16.71
C PHE A 154 -18.81 -7.12 -16.58
N GLU A 155 -19.01 -8.12 -15.74
CA GLU A 155 -20.33 -8.71 -15.51
C GLU A 155 -20.96 -8.14 -14.23
N PRO A 156 -22.25 -7.75 -14.25
CA PRO A 156 -22.91 -7.19 -13.06
C PRO A 156 -22.89 -8.12 -11.84
N GLU A 157 -22.79 -9.43 -12.04
CA GLU A 157 -22.70 -10.44 -10.97
C GLU A 157 -21.49 -10.24 -10.05
N TYR A 158 -20.38 -9.70 -10.58
CA TYR A 158 -19.16 -9.39 -9.82
C TYR A 158 -19.16 -7.98 -9.22
N GLY A 159 -20.30 -7.28 -9.26
CA GLY A 159 -20.41 -5.89 -8.80
C GLY A 159 -19.93 -5.65 -7.37
N PHE A 160 -20.12 -6.63 -6.48
CA PHE A 160 -19.58 -6.57 -5.10
C PHE A 160 -18.04 -6.60 -5.08
N GLY A 161 -17.42 -7.50 -5.84
CA GLY A 161 -15.97 -7.58 -5.94
C GLY A 161 -15.36 -6.36 -6.60
N TYR A 162 -16.00 -5.81 -7.64
CA TYR A 162 -15.59 -4.55 -8.27
C TYR A 162 -15.69 -3.37 -7.28
N GLY A 163 -16.77 -3.30 -6.50
CA GLY A 163 -16.93 -2.30 -5.44
C GLY A 163 -15.82 -2.39 -4.39
N ALA A 164 -15.48 -3.60 -3.94
CA ALA A 164 -14.36 -3.82 -3.03
C ALA A 164 -13.01 -3.39 -3.64
N ALA A 165 -12.77 -3.67 -4.93
CA ALA A 165 -11.55 -3.23 -5.62
C ALA A 165 -11.45 -1.70 -5.73
N ILE A 166 -12.58 -0.99 -5.95
CA ILE A 166 -12.62 0.48 -5.94
C ILE A 166 -12.28 1.02 -4.54
N VAL A 167 -12.89 0.46 -3.49
CA VAL A 167 -12.60 0.84 -2.10
C VAL A 167 -11.12 0.61 -1.76
N CYS A 168 -10.57 -0.51 -2.19
CA CYS A 168 -9.15 -0.83 -2.09
C CYS A 168 -8.27 0.26 -2.73
N ALA A 169 -8.52 0.63 -3.99
CA ALA A 169 -7.78 1.68 -4.70
C ALA A 169 -7.89 3.04 -4.01
N LEU A 170 -9.09 3.39 -3.51
CA LEU A 170 -9.35 4.62 -2.75
C LEU A 170 -8.59 4.66 -1.42
N ILE A 171 -8.59 3.57 -0.65
CA ILE A 171 -7.87 3.49 0.63
C ILE A 171 -6.38 3.69 0.40
N TRP A 172 -5.79 2.99 -0.56
CA TRP A 172 -4.34 3.08 -0.80
C TRP A 172 -3.92 4.46 -1.29
N SER A 173 -4.69 5.04 -2.20
CA SER A 173 -4.39 6.38 -2.74
C SER A 173 -4.60 7.47 -1.68
N ALA A 174 -5.68 7.40 -0.90
CA ALA A 174 -5.92 8.32 0.21
C ALA A 174 -4.85 8.18 1.30
N TYR A 175 -4.49 6.95 1.68
CA TYR A 175 -3.37 6.67 2.59
C TYR A 175 -2.09 7.36 2.11
N SER A 176 -1.69 7.10 0.86
CA SER A 176 -0.46 7.63 0.27
C SER A 176 -0.40 9.16 0.27
N VAL A 177 -1.52 9.83 -0.04
CA VAL A 177 -1.57 11.31 -0.13
C VAL A 177 -1.75 11.95 1.24
N LEU A 178 -2.64 11.44 2.09
CA LEU A 178 -2.92 11.99 3.41
C LEU A 178 -1.76 11.76 4.39
N ASN A 179 -0.91 10.74 4.17
CA ASN A 179 0.24 10.50 5.02
C ASN A 179 1.20 11.70 5.05
N ARG A 180 1.19 12.55 4.00
CA ARG A 180 1.93 13.82 3.95
C ARG A 180 1.49 14.81 5.04
N ARG A 181 0.22 14.78 5.47
CA ARG A 181 -0.29 15.62 6.58
C ARG A 181 0.33 15.25 7.92
N TYR A 182 0.76 14.00 8.05
CA TYR A 182 1.44 13.48 9.24
C TYR A 182 2.97 13.46 9.06
N GLY A 183 3.54 14.35 8.24
CA GLY A 183 4.99 14.41 8.02
C GLY A 183 5.85 14.69 9.27
N ALA A 184 5.24 15.10 10.40
CA ALA A 184 5.89 15.23 11.70
C ALA A 184 5.97 13.90 12.48
N VAL A 185 5.18 12.89 12.08
CA VAL A 185 5.22 11.56 12.68
C VAL A 185 6.54 10.89 12.28
N PRO A 186 7.31 10.38 13.25
CA PRO A 186 8.57 9.72 12.97
C PRO A 186 8.36 8.46 12.12
N VAL A 187 9.27 8.19 11.18
CA VAL A 187 9.22 6.96 10.36
C VAL A 187 9.22 5.71 11.23
N GLU A 188 9.83 5.79 12.41
CA GLU A 188 9.82 4.71 13.40
C GLU A 188 8.41 4.32 13.86
N ALA A 189 7.40 5.20 13.76
CA ALA A 189 6.02 4.89 14.15
C ALA A 189 5.39 3.78 13.29
N VAL A 190 5.99 3.49 12.13
CA VAL A 190 5.63 2.34 11.28
C VAL A 190 5.69 1.02 12.05
N CYS A 191 6.53 0.89 13.09
CA CYS A 191 6.52 -0.32 13.93
C CYS A 191 5.13 -0.57 14.53
N GLY A 192 4.49 0.48 15.05
CA GLY A 192 3.16 0.43 15.63
C GLY A 192 2.09 0.17 14.59
N PHE A 193 2.16 0.86 13.45
CA PHE A 193 1.18 0.69 12.38
C PHE A 193 1.22 -0.72 11.78
N CYS A 194 2.42 -1.29 11.57
CA CYS A 194 2.59 -2.68 11.17
C CYS A 194 2.08 -3.64 12.23
N SER A 195 2.33 -3.41 13.52
CA SER A 195 1.75 -4.25 14.59
C SER A 195 0.23 -4.22 14.62
N GLY A 196 -0.38 -3.04 14.44
CA GLY A 196 -1.83 -2.92 14.34
C GLY A 196 -2.38 -3.67 13.13
N ALA A 197 -1.73 -3.54 11.96
CA ALA A 197 -2.11 -4.27 10.76
C ALA A 197 -1.93 -5.79 10.92
N ALA A 198 -0.86 -6.25 11.57
CA ALA A 198 -0.64 -7.66 11.88
C ALA A 198 -1.73 -8.21 12.81
N ALA A 199 -2.10 -7.47 13.86
CA ALA A 199 -3.15 -7.88 14.79
C ALA A 199 -4.53 -7.99 14.10
N LEU A 200 -4.88 -7.02 13.25
CA LEU A 200 -6.12 -7.08 12.45
C LEU A 200 -6.08 -8.23 11.42
N GLY A 201 -4.93 -8.45 10.78
CA GLY A 201 -4.70 -9.58 9.89
C GLY A 201 -4.92 -10.92 10.59
N PHE A 202 -4.32 -11.10 11.76
CA PHE A 202 -4.49 -12.29 12.58
C PHE A 202 -5.95 -12.49 13.02
N ALA A 203 -6.61 -11.42 13.49
CA ALA A 203 -8.02 -11.48 13.89
C ALA A 203 -8.93 -11.88 12.72
N THR A 204 -8.63 -11.39 11.51
CA THR A 204 -9.40 -11.72 10.30
C THR A 204 -9.13 -13.14 9.84
N HIS A 205 -7.86 -13.56 9.84
CA HIS A 205 -7.46 -14.95 9.58
C HIS A 205 -8.20 -15.91 10.50
N TRP A 206 -8.18 -15.66 11.80
CA TRP A 206 -8.85 -16.50 12.80
C TRP A 206 -10.35 -16.67 12.55
N GLY A 207 -11.01 -15.64 12.02
CA GLY A 207 -12.44 -15.66 11.74
C GLY A 207 -12.82 -16.22 10.36
N ALA A 208 -11.91 -16.22 9.39
CA ALA A 208 -12.22 -16.47 7.98
C ALA A 208 -11.42 -17.59 7.32
N GLU A 209 -10.30 -18.01 7.90
CA GLU A 209 -9.31 -18.89 7.29
C GLU A 209 -8.84 -19.98 8.28
N ASN A 210 -8.28 -21.08 7.75
CA ASN A 210 -7.63 -22.10 8.56
C ASN A 210 -6.11 -21.94 8.47
N TRP A 211 -5.41 -22.10 9.60
CA TRP A 211 -3.96 -22.00 9.62
C TRP A 211 -3.28 -23.08 8.77
N VAL A 212 -2.33 -22.68 7.93
CA VAL A 212 -1.48 -23.57 7.13
C VAL A 212 -0.02 -23.36 7.51
N SER A 213 0.66 -24.41 7.97
CA SER A 213 2.10 -24.36 8.23
C SER A 213 2.89 -24.60 6.93
N PRO A 214 4.03 -23.90 6.72
CA PRO A 214 4.95 -24.24 5.64
C PRO A 214 5.47 -25.68 5.81
N ASP A 215 5.66 -26.38 4.69
CA ASP A 215 6.27 -27.72 4.63
C ASP A 215 7.79 -27.69 4.94
#